data_AF-A0A3D0GWP2-F1
#
_entry.id   AF-A0A3D0GWP2-F1
#
_cell.length_a   1.000
_cell.length_b   1.000
_cell.length_c   1.000
_cell.angle_alpha   90.00
_cell.angle_beta   90.00
_cell.angle_gamma   90.00
#
_symmetry.space_group_name_H-M   'P 1'
#
loop_
_entity.id
_entity.type
_entity.pdbx_description
1 polymer ?
#
loop_
_entity_poly.entity_id
_entity_poly.type
_entity_poly.pdbx_seq_one_letter_code
_entity_poly.pdbx_strand_id
1 'polypeptide(L)'
;MYSGEIRDYVLSVLSEAYKNTKPGTRKSDVLKDILEKNNYQQLGKSRREEVKKIFNGYKNVSAAMRGELERLGFTLTEEGKHYKALYHGDSRYMITIAKTPSDNRTGMNVAHSIGETAF
;
A
#
# COMPACT_ATOMS: atom_id res chain seq x y z
N MET A 1 -12.23 3.23 0.98
CA MET A 1 -11.78 2.43 -0.17
C MET A 1 -11.49 3.35 -1.34
N TYR A 2 -10.43 3.08 -2.11
CA TYR A 2 -10.15 3.86 -3.33
C TYR A 2 -10.88 3.28 -4.54
N SER A 3 -11.08 4.11 -5.58
CA SER A 3 -11.76 3.67 -6.79
C SER A 3 -10.98 2.54 -7.47
N GLY A 4 -11.64 1.41 -7.70
CA GLY A 4 -11.04 0.24 -8.35
C GLY A 4 -10.30 -0.73 -7.41
N GLU A 5 -10.26 -0.49 -6.10
CA GLU A 5 -9.54 -1.32 -5.11
C GLU A 5 -9.88 -2.82 -5.18
N ILE A 6 -11.17 -3.17 -5.20
CA ILE A 6 -11.62 -4.57 -5.31
C ILE A 6 -11.10 -5.23 -6.60
N ARG A 7 -11.22 -4.53 -7.73
CA ARG A 7 -10.74 -5.04 -9.02
C ARG A 7 -9.23 -5.23 -8.99
N ASP A 8 -8.51 -4.27 -8.44
CA ASP A 8 -7.05 -4.33 -8.32
C ASP A 8 -6.60 -5.53 -7.47
N TYR A 9 -7.26 -5.79 -6.33
CA TYR A 9 -6.99 -6.97 -5.51
C TYR A 9 -7.28 -8.29 -6.24
N VAL A 10 -8.40 -8.40 -6.94
CA VAL A 10 -8.70 -9.62 -7.71
C VAL A 10 -7.65 -9.85 -8.81
N LEU A 11 -7.29 -8.79 -9.55
CA LEU A 11 -6.31 -8.88 -10.62
C LEU A 11 -4.88 -9.10 -10.09
N SER A 12 -4.56 -8.66 -8.86
CA SER A 12 -3.25 -8.92 -8.25
C SER A 12 -3.06 -10.41 -7.94
N VAL A 13 -4.09 -11.06 -7.40
CA VAL A 13 -4.11 -12.52 -7.16
C VAL A 13 -3.97 -13.28 -8.48
N LEU A 14 -4.70 -12.87 -9.52
CA LEU A 14 -4.59 -13.49 -10.84
C LEU A 14 -3.22 -13.26 -11.48
N SER A 15 -2.60 -12.10 -11.24
CA SER A 15 -1.26 -11.79 -11.71
C SER A 15 -0.20 -12.67 -11.03
N GLU A 16 -0.34 -12.93 -9.73
CA GLU A 16 0.52 -13.86 -9.02
C GLU A 16 0.32 -15.30 -9.50
N ALA A 17 -0.94 -15.74 -9.65
CA ALA A 17 -1.25 -17.03 -10.22
C ALA A 17 -0.68 -17.21 -11.64
N TYR A 18 -0.71 -16.15 -12.46
CA TYR A 18 -0.11 -16.14 -13.79
C TYR A 18 1.40 -16.33 -13.74
N LYS A 19 2.11 -15.57 -12.88
CA LYS A 19 3.57 -15.70 -12.70
C LYS A 19 4.00 -17.11 -12.29
N ASN A 20 3.17 -17.77 -11.49
CA ASN A 20 3.43 -19.12 -10.98
C ASN A 20 2.89 -20.24 -11.89
N THR A 21 2.30 -19.90 -13.05
CA THR A 21 1.76 -20.88 -13.99
C THR A 21 2.75 -21.18 -15.12
N LYS A 22 2.92 -22.46 -15.46
CA LYS A 22 3.76 -22.88 -16.59
C LYS A 22 3.32 -22.19 -17.90
N PRO A 23 4.24 -21.51 -18.62
CA PRO A 23 3.94 -20.90 -19.93
C PRO A 23 3.47 -21.93 -20.96
N GLY A 24 2.68 -21.47 -21.94
CA GLY A 24 2.17 -22.31 -23.05
C GLY A 24 1.05 -23.29 -22.64
N THR A 25 0.42 -23.07 -21.50
CA THR A 25 -0.76 -23.85 -21.06
C THR A 25 -2.03 -23.03 -21.25
N ARG A 26 -3.18 -23.70 -21.43
CA ARG A 26 -4.48 -23.01 -21.53
C ARG A 26 -4.76 -22.13 -20.29
N LYS A 27 -4.33 -22.58 -19.11
CA LYS A 27 -4.42 -21.79 -17.87
C LYS A 27 -3.62 -20.50 -17.95
N SER A 28 -2.37 -20.55 -18.44
CA SER A 28 -1.54 -19.36 -18.66
C SER A 28 -2.21 -18.37 -19.61
N ASP A 29 -2.76 -18.85 -20.73
CA ASP A 29 -3.40 -17.99 -21.73
C ASP A 29 -4.66 -17.31 -21.18
N VAL A 30 -5.51 -18.06 -20.47
CA VAL A 30 -6.73 -17.50 -19.86
C VAL A 30 -6.38 -16.45 -18.79
N LEU A 31 -5.39 -16.70 -17.95
CA LEU A 31 -4.95 -15.73 -16.93
C LEU A 31 -4.41 -14.45 -17.58
N LYS A 32 -3.60 -14.57 -18.64
CA LYS A 32 -3.11 -13.44 -19.42
C LYS A 32 -4.25 -12.63 -20.04
N ASP A 33 -5.19 -13.30 -20.73
CA ASP A 33 -6.35 -12.67 -21.36
C ASP A 33 -7.18 -11.86 -20.36
N ILE A 34 -7.40 -12.40 -19.15
CA ILE A 34 -8.16 -11.71 -18.10
C ILE A 34 -7.40 -10.44 -17.66
N LEU A 35 -6.09 -10.53 -17.41
CA LEU A 35 -5.29 -9.38 -16.99
C LEU A 35 -5.27 -8.27 -18.05
N GLU A 36 -5.10 -8.64 -19.32
CA GLU A 36 -5.06 -7.70 -20.44
C GLU A 36 -6.42 -7.03 -20.68
N LYS A 37 -7.51 -7.81 -20.72
CA LYS A 37 -8.87 -7.29 -20.98
C LYS A 37 -9.43 -6.43 -19.84
N ASN A 38 -8.88 -6.57 -18.63
CA ASN A 38 -9.32 -5.79 -17.47
C ASN A 38 -8.42 -4.59 -17.17
N ASN A 39 -7.43 -4.30 -18.02
CA ASN A 39 -6.49 -3.19 -17.88
C ASN A 39 -5.87 -3.14 -16.47
N TYR A 40 -5.19 -4.22 -16.06
CA TYR A 40 -4.63 -4.29 -14.71
C TYR A 40 -3.52 -3.24 -14.49
N GLN A 41 -3.83 -2.19 -13.73
CA GLN A 41 -2.94 -1.04 -13.50
C GLN A 41 -1.96 -1.21 -12.33
N GLN A 42 -2.08 -2.28 -11.53
CA GLN A 42 -1.24 -2.52 -10.34
C GLN A 42 -1.29 -1.33 -9.36
N LEU A 43 -2.49 -0.84 -9.04
CA LEU A 43 -2.69 0.34 -8.20
C LEU A 43 -2.14 0.12 -6.79
N GLY A 44 -2.38 -1.05 -6.18
CA GLY A 44 -1.86 -1.41 -4.86
C GLY A 44 -0.34 -1.40 -4.83
N LYS A 45 0.33 -1.92 -5.87
CA LYS A 45 1.79 -1.83 -6.01
C LYS A 45 2.26 -0.38 -6.10
N SER A 46 1.59 0.44 -6.90
CA SER A 46 1.93 1.86 -7.06
C SER A 46 1.79 2.62 -5.73
N ARG A 47 0.72 2.35 -4.96
CA ARG A 47 0.50 2.94 -3.63
C ARG A 47 1.55 2.50 -2.61
N ARG A 48 1.96 1.21 -2.61
CA ARG A 48 3.07 0.71 -1.78
C ARG A 48 4.37 1.44 -2.08
N GLU A 49 4.70 1.66 -3.36
CA GLU A 49 5.88 2.41 -3.76
C GLU A 49 5.80 3.89 -3.38
N GLU A 50 4.60 4.49 -3.44
CA GLU A 50 4.39 5.85 -2.96
C GLU A 50 4.67 5.96 -1.46
N VAL A 51 4.16 5.05 -0.64
CA VAL A 51 4.44 5.02 0.80
C VAL A 51 5.93 4.85 1.08
N LYS A 52 6.63 3.97 0.35
CA LYS A 52 8.08 3.84 0.51
C LYS A 52 8.80 5.16 0.25
N LYS A 53 8.36 5.96 -0.72
CA LYS A 53 8.93 7.29 -1.00
C LYS A 53 8.63 8.27 0.13
N ILE A 54 7.40 8.31 0.63
CA ILE A 54 6.97 9.18 1.73
C ILE A 54 7.83 8.95 2.99
N PHE A 55 8.13 7.69 3.30
CA PHE A 55 8.91 7.33 4.48
C PHE A 55 10.43 7.23 4.25
N ASN A 56 10.90 7.43 3.02
CA ASN A 56 12.33 7.40 2.73
C ASN A 56 13.01 8.62 3.36
N GLY A 57 13.98 8.39 4.25
CA GLY A 57 14.65 9.48 4.98
C GLY A 57 13.76 10.19 6.00
N TYR A 58 12.67 9.55 6.42
CA TYR A 58 11.76 10.01 7.46
C TYR A 58 12.50 10.44 8.74
N LYS A 59 12.19 11.65 9.25
CA LYS A 59 12.72 12.21 10.52
C LYS A 59 11.63 12.76 11.44
N ASN A 60 10.49 13.14 10.88
CA ASN A 60 9.29 13.59 11.56
C ASN A 60 8.12 13.55 10.56
N VAL A 61 6.89 13.59 11.06
CA VAL A 61 5.72 13.77 10.21
C VAL A 61 5.57 15.25 9.86
N SER A 62 6.09 15.63 8.70
CA SER A 62 5.95 16.99 8.16
C SER A 62 4.52 17.23 7.65
N ALA A 63 4.15 18.50 7.45
CA ALA A 63 2.87 18.85 6.84
C ALA A 63 2.70 18.26 5.42
N ALA A 64 3.80 18.21 4.64
CA ALA A 64 3.79 17.60 3.32
C ALA A 64 3.54 16.09 3.40
N MET A 65 4.26 15.39 4.27
CA MET A 65 4.09 13.95 4.49
C MET A 65 2.66 13.62 4.92
N ARG A 66 2.09 14.45 5.81
CA ARG A 66 0.70 14.32 6.26
C ARG A 66 -0.28 14.46 5.09
N GLY A 67 -0.10 15.46 4.24
CA GLY A 67 -0.93 15.64 3.04
C GLY A 67 -0.85 14.47 2.06
N GLU A 68 0.34 13.88 1.86
CA GLU A 68 0.50 12.68 1.01
C GLU A 68 -0.21 11.46 1.62
N LEU A 69 -0.08 11.25 2.94
CA LEU A 69 -0.78 10.18 3.64
C LEU A 69 -2.31 10.36 3.60
N GLU A 70 -2.81 11.59 3.77
CA GLU A 70 -4.23 11.91 3.64
C GLU A 70 -4.75 11.63 2.22
N ARG A 71 -3.98 11.98 1.19
CA ARG A 71 -4.30 11.65 -0.21
C ARG A 71 -4.35 10.13 -0.45
N LEU A 72 -3.53 9.37 0.27
CA LEU A 72 -3.54 7.91 0.25
C LEU A 72 -4.69 7.30 1.05
N GLY A 73 -5.49 8.09 1.77
CA GLY A 73 -6.63 7.64 2.53
C GLY A 73 -6.37 7.43 4.01
N PHE A 74 -5.21 7.88 4.54
CA PHE A 74 -4.91 7.81 5.96
C PHE A 74 -5.42 9.04 6.71
N THR A 75 -5.91 8.82 7.92
CA THR A 75 -6.18 9.89 8.88
C THR A 75 -5.23 9.75 10.05
N LEU A 76 -4.43 10.79 10.32
CA LEU A 76 -3.48 10.80 11.43
C LEU A 76 -4.08 11.49 12.65
N THR A 77 -4.08 10.81 13.78
CA THR A 77 -4.45 11.37 15.09
C THR A 77 -3.27 11.30 16.04
N GLU A 78 -3.12 12.30 16.90
CA GLU A 78 -2.00 12.34 17.85
C GLU A 78 -2.24 11.41 19.04
N GLU A 79 -1.21 10.67 19.43
CA GLU A 79 -1.20 9.81 20.61
C GLU A 79 0.16 9.91 21.32
N GLY A 80 0.31 10.91 22.19
CA GLY A 80 1.54 11.13 22.94
C GLY A 80 2.75 11.30 22.02
N LYS A 81 3.68 10.33 22.06
CA LYS A 81 4.91 10.29 21.23
C LYS A 81 4.71 9.68 19.84
N HIS A 82 3.51 9.19 19.54
CA HIS A 82 3.18 8.54 18.29
C HIS A 82 1.97 9.21 17.62
N TYR A 83 1.77 8.89 16.35
CA TYR A 83 0.52 9.11 15.63
C TYR A 83 -0.16 7.76 15.39
N LYS A 84 -1.48 7.76 15.48
CA LYS A 84 -2.34 6.70 14.96
C LYS A 84 -2.75 7.05 13.54
N ALA A 85 -2.33 6.27 12.57
CA ALA A 85 -2.77 6.36 11.18
C ALA A 85 -3.87 5.33 10.92
N LEU A 86 -5.08 5.79 10.60
CA LEU A 86 -6.22 4.95 10.25
C LEU A 86 -6.45 4.99 8.75
N TYR A 87 -6.44 3.84 8.08
CA TYR A 87 -6.79 3.77 6.66
C TYR A 87 -8.32 3.81 6.50
N HIS A 88 -8.82 4.82 5.79
CA HIS A 88 -10.24 5.11 5.60
C HIS A 88 -11.08 5.13 6.88
N GLY A 89 -10.47 5.51 8.02
CA GLY A 89 -11.15 5.59 9.31
C GLY A 89 -11.49 4.23 9.95
N ASP A 90 -11.01 3.12 9.39
CA ASP A 90 -11.28 1.78 9.91
C ASP A 90 -10.18 1.34 10.88
N SER A 91 -10.56 1.03 12.13
CA SER A 91 -9.63 0.65 13.19
C SER A 91 -8.93 -0.70 12.95
N ARG A 92 -9.46 -1.54 12.06
CA ARG A 92 -8.79 -2.80 11.66
C ARG A 92 -7.48 -2.54 10.92
N TYR A 93 -7.36 -1.38 10.28
CA TYR A 93 -6.21 -0.97 9.47
C TYR A 93 -5.46 0.19 10.13
N MET A 94 -5.26 0.09 11.45
CA MET A 94 -4.55 1.09 12.25
C MET A 94 -3.05 0.80 12.30
N ILE A 95 -2.24 1.85 12.12
CA ILE A 95 -0.78 1.76 12.16
C ILE A 95 -0.22 2.86 13.04
N THR A 96 0.80 2.53 13.84
CA THR A 96 1.48 3.47 14.73
C THR A 96 2.71 4.07 14.04
N ILE A 97 2.80 5.41 14.01
CA ILE A 97 3.94 6.14 13.45
C ILE A 97 4.59 6.96 14.56
N ALA A 98 5.85 6.70 14.91
CA ALA A 98 6.54 7.51 15.93
C ALA A 98 6.75 8.95 15.46
N LYS A 99 6.47 9.97 16.29
CA LYS A 99 6.65 11.40 15.92
C LYS A 99 8.08 11.73 15.48
N THR A 100 9.05 11.05 16.08
CA THR A 100 10.46 11.09 15.72
C THR A 100 10.94 9.64 15.65
N PRO A 101 11.55 9.19 14.55
CA PRO A 101 12.07 7.85 14.43
C PRO A 101 13.30 7.66 15.32
N SER A 102 13.48 6.46 15.85
CA SER A 102 14.65 6.09 16.65
C SER A 102 15.90 5.82 15.79
N ASP A 103 15.70 5.40 14.54
CA ASP A 103 16.77 5.10 13.59
C ASP A 103 16.35 5.33 12.13
N ASN A 104 17.30 5.19 11.20
CA ASN A 104 17.06 5.37 9.76
C ASN A 104 16.23 4.23 9.12
N ARG A 105 16.05 3.10 9.81
CA ARG A 105 15.27 1.94 9.32
C ARG A 105 13.79 2.08 9.66
N THR A 106 13.48 2.86 10.68
CA THR A 106 12.13 3.06 11.23
C THR A 106 11.16 3.48 10.12
N GLY A 107 11.54 4.41 9.25
CA GLY A 107 10.71 4.82 8.11
C GLY A 107 10.34 3.65 7.19
N MET A 108 11.32 2.84 6.79
CA MET A 108 11.08 1.70 5.91
C MET A 108 10.27 0.59 6.57
N ASN A 109 10.43 0.40 7.87
CA ASN A 109 9.60 -0.54 8.63
C ASN A 109 8.13 -0.08 8.65
N VAL A 110 7.89 1.21 8.88
CA VAL A 110 6.52 1.76 8.84
C VAL A 110 5.93 1.62 7.43
N ALA A 111 6.71 1.92 6.39
CA ALA A 111 6.27 1.74 5.01
C ALA A 111 5.90 0.28 4.70
N HIS A 112 6.66 -0.68 5.23
CA HIS A 112 6.35 -2.10 5.13
C HIS A 112 5.03 -2.44 5.83
N SER A 113 4.85 -2.02 7.09
CA SER A 113 3.62 -2.27 7.85
C SER A 113 2.39 -1.67 7.18
N ILE A 114 2.51 -0.47 6.58
CA ILE A 114 1.45 0.11 5.75
C ILE A 114 1.16 -0.75 4.53
N GLY A 115 2.19 -1.21 3.82
CA GLY A 115 2.03 -2.06 2.66
C GLY A 115 1.43 -3.44 2.95
N GLU A 116 1.48 -3.92 4.19
CA GLU A 116 0.81 -5.17 4.61
C GLU A 116 -0.61 -4.93 5.14
N THR A 117 -0.81 -3.81 5.83
CA THR A 117 -2.06 -3.55 6.54
C THR A 117 -3.12 -2.89 5.66
N ALA A 118 -2.71 -2.04 4.71
CA ALA A 118 -3.62 -1.19 3.93
C ALA A 118 -3.63 -1.47 2.43
N PHE A 119 -2.56 -2.07 1.87
CA PHE A 119 -2.39 -2.29 0.43
C PHE A 119 -1.99 -3.73 0.12
#